data_AF-E7RKF8-F1
#
_entry.id   AF-E7RKF8-F1
#
_cell.length_a   1.000
_cell.length_b   1.000
_cell.length_c   1.000
_cell.angle_alpha   90.00
_cell.angle_beta   90.00
_cell.angle_gamma   90.00
#
_symmetry.space_group_name_H-M   'P 1'
#
loop_
_entity.id
_entity.type
_entity.pdbx_description
1 polymer ?
#
loop_
_entity_poly.entity_id
_entity_poly.type
_entity_poly.pdbx_seq_one_letter_code
_entity_poly.pdbx_strand_id
1 'polypeptide(L)'
;TLTEHAFLAIEAMRKGVDSAEDFDQAAGALLANADDLSAAVGSVYGDEGAAQFDEVWKSHIGYFVDYVTATAEDNQEGKEQALAELEEYKVEQSKFFDSATGGLLPAAAVQEGLDMHVDQLINAFDAYVA
;
A
#
# COMPACT_ATOMS: atom_id res chain seq x y z
N THR A 1 -6.52 -5.91 -9.81
CA THR A 1 -6.15 -7.14 -9.04
C THR A 1 -4.89 -6.89 -8.21
N LEU A 2 -4.46 -7.78 -7.31
CA LEU A 2 -3.24 -7.54 -6.50
C LEU A 2 -1.95 -7.45 -7.35
N THR A 3 -1.85 -8.19 -8.46
CA THR A 3 -0.70 -8.06 -9.38
C THR A 3 -0.69 -6.71 -10.08
N GLU A 4 -1.86 -6.25 -10.51
CA GLU A 4 -2.04 -4.92 -11.08
C GLU A 4 -1.75 -3.82 -10.05
N HIS A 5 -2.17 -4.00 -8.79
CA HIS A 5 -1.85 -3.10 -7.68
C HIS A 5 -0.33 -2.90 -7.56
N ALA A 6 0.44 -3.99 -7.47
CA ALA A 6 1.89 -3.92 -7.34
C ALA A 6 2.54 -3.21 -8.54
N PHE A 7 2.07 -3.47 -9.76
CA PHE A 7 2.55 -2.76 -10.95
C PHE A 7 2.26 -1.26 -10.89
N LEU A 8 1.03 -0.88 -10.57
CA LEU A 8 0.61 0.52 -10.49
C LEU A 8 1.32 1.27 -9.35
N ALA A 9 1.58 0.61 -8.22
CA ALA A 9 2.36 1.17 -7.12
C ALA A 9 3.80 1.48 -7.55
N ILE A 10 4.49 0.54 -8.21
CA ILE A 10 5.84 0.76 -8.73
C ILE A 10 5.86 1.95 -9.71
N GLU A 11 4.91 1.99 -10.65
CA GLU A 11 4.85 3.07 -11.64
C GLU A 11 4.53 4.43 -11.00
N ALA A 12 3.61 4.48 -10.03
CA ALA A 12 3.31 5.70 -9.28
C ALA A 12 4.53 6.20 -8.49
N MET A 13 5.26 5.31 -7.81
CA MET A 13 6.45 5.68 -7.04
C MET A 13 7.57 6.25 -7.94
N ARG A 14 7.85 5.58 -9.08
CA ARG A 14 8.83 6.07 -10.07
C ARG A 14 8.45 7.43 -10.63
N LYS A 15 7.20 7.57 -11.06
CA LYS A 15 6.70 8.83 -11.62
C LYS A 15 6.68 9.95 -10.59
N GLY A 16 6.41 9.62 -9.33
CA GLY A 16 6.44 10.55 -8.21
C GLY A 16 7.82 11.13 -8.00
N VAL A 17 8.86 10.29 -7.89
CA VAL A 17 10.23 10.77 -7.72
C VAL A 17 10.73 11.56 -8.94
N ASP A 18 10.35 11.15 -10.15
CA ASP A 18 10.75 11.82 -11.39
C ASP A 18 9.98 13.12 -11.66
N SER A 19 8.97 13.45 -10.83
CA SER A 19 8.02 14.55 -11.08
C SER A 19 7.40 14.48 -12.50
N ALA A 20 7.07 13.26 -12.95
CA ALA A 20 6.57 13.03 -14.30
C ALA A 20 5.18 13.64 -14.51
N GLU A 21 4.93 14.21 -15.69
CA GLU A 21 3.64 14.86 -16.04
C GLU A 21 2.44 13.92 -15.95
N ASP A 22 2.67 12.60 -16.07
CA ASP A 22 1.65 11.56 -16.01
C ASP A 22 1.56 10.84 -14.65
N PHE A 23 2.16 11.40 -13.58
CA PHE A 23 2.04 10.88 -12.22
C PHE A 23 0.58 10.72 -11.78
N ASP A 24 -0.26 11.76 -11.96
CA ASP A 24 -1.67 11.74 -11.56
C ASP A 24 -2.46 10.63 -12.24
N GLN A 25 -2.08 10.25 -13.46
CA GLN A 25 -2.72 9.14 -14.17
C GLN A 25 -2.38 7.79 -13.50
N ALA A 26 -1.11 7.57 -13.14
CA ALA A 26 -0.68 6.35 -12.47
C ALA A 26 -1.26 6.26 -11.05
N ALA A 27 -1.21 7.35 -10.28
CA ALA A 27 -1.80 7.43 -8.95
C ALA A 27 -3.33 7.23 -8.99
N GLY A 28 -4.01 7.84 -9.95
CA GLY A 28 -5.45 7.65 -10.16
C GLY A 28 -5.82 6.20 -10.50
N ALA A 29 -5.03 5.54 -11.35
CA ALA A 29 -5.23 4.11 -11.65
C ALA A 29 -5.00 3.23 -10.42
N LEU A 30 -3.98 3.53 -9.61
CA LEU A 30 -3.71 2.82 -8.36
C LEU A 30 -4.87 2.95 -7.36
N LEU A 31 -5.42 4.16 -7.20
CA LEU A 31 -6.57 4.42 -6.34
C LEU A 31 -7.85 3.74 -6.86
N ALA A 32 -8.10 3.77 -8.17
CA ALA A 32 -9.22 3.03 -8.76
C ALA A 32 -9.08 1.52 -8.53
N ASN A 33 -7.86 0.99 -8.59
CA ASN A 33 -7.64 -0.40 -8.23
C ASN A 33 -7.90 -0.68 -6.73
N ALA A 34 -7.58 0.25 -5.83
CA ALA A 34 -7.94 0.14 -4.41
C ALA A 34 -9.46 0.12 -4.20
N ASP A 35 -10.20 0.97 -4.93
CA ASP A 35 -11.67 0.99 -4.90
C ASP A 35 -12.26 -0.37 -5.34
N ASP A 36 -11.72 -0.96 -6.41
CA ASP A 36 -12.15 -2.28 -6.89
C ASP A 36 -11.89 -3.39 -5.86
N LEU A 37 -10.75 -3.33 -5.14
CA LEU A 37 -10.43 -4.28 -4.08
C LEU A 37 -11.38 -4.10 -2.89
N SER A 38 -11.66 -2.87 -2.48
CA SER A 38 -12.63 -2.57 -1.42
C SER A 38 -14.03 -3.09 -1.77
N ALA A 39 -14.49 -2.88 -3.00
CA ALA A 39 -15.76 -3.42 -3.48
C ALA A 39 -15.80 -4.96 -3.43
N ALA A 40 -14.69 -5.62 -3.79
CA ALA A 40 -14.59 -7.08 -3.71
C ALA A 40 -14.65 -7.58 -2.25
N VAL A 41 -13.97 -6.90 -1.32
CA VAL A 41 -14.05 -7.18 0.12
C VAL A 41 -15.48 -6.98 0.63
N GLY A 42 -16.12 -5.87 0.25
CA GLY A 42 -17.51 -5.57 0.60
C GLY A 42 -18.52 -6.62 0.13
N SER A 43 -18.27 -7.26 -1.01
CA SER A 43 -19.13 -8.34 -1.51
C SER A 43 -19.19 -9.57 -0.58
N VAL A 44 -18.20 -9.74 0.30
CA VAL A 44 -18.08 -10.84 1.26
C VAL A 44 -18.38 -10.38 2.69
N TYR A 45 -17.87 -9.21 3.08
CA TYR A 45 -17.86 -8.73 4.47
C TYR A 45 -18.81 -7.54 4.73
N GLY A 46 -19.56 -7.10 3.73
CA GLY A 46 -20.52 -6.00 3.82
C GLY A 46 -19.87 -4.61 3.80
N ASP A 47 -20.71 -3.58 3.80
CA ASP A 47 -20.29 -2.18 3.62
C ASP A 47 -19.34 -1.70 4.73
N GLU A 48 -19.53 -2.15 5.96
CA GLU A 48 -18.66 -1.80 7.09
C GLU A 48 -17.26 -2.40 6.91
N GLY A 49 -17.18 -3.67 6.48
CA GLY A 49 -15.92 -4.33 6.17
C GLY A 49 -15.21 -3.70 4.97
N ALA A 50 -15.96 -3.27 3.96
CA ALA A 50 -15.41 -2.52 2.82
C ALA A 50 -14.81 -1.18 3.25
N ALA A 51 -15.54 -0.41 4.07
CA ALA A 51 -15.09 0.89 4.54
C ALA A 51 -13.82 0.78 5.41
N GLN A 52 -13.79 -0.17 6.33
CA GLN A 52 -12.61 -0.40 7.17
C GLN A 52 -11.41 -0.88 6.34
N PHE A 53 -11.62 -1.77 5.37
CA PHE A 53 -10.57 -2.19 4.45
C PHE A 53 -10.05 -1.01 3.63
N ASP A 54 -10.94 -0.20 3.06
CA ASP A 54 -10.57 0.93 2.20
C ASP A 54 -9.71 1.95 2.95
N GLU A 55 -10.08 2.28 4.19
CA GLU A 55 -9.35 3.21 5.05
C GLU A 55 -7.91 2.71 5.30
N VAL A 56 -7.77 1.46 5.75
CA VAL A 56 -6.46 0.87 6.06
C VAL A 56 -5.63 0.69 4.78
N TRP A 57 -6.23 0.19 3.70
CA TRP A 57 -5.55 -0.07 2.42
C TRP A 57 -5.14 1.20 1.67
N LYS A 58 -5.87 2.30 1.78
CA LYS A 58 -5.43 3.54 1.14
C LYS A 58 -4.33 4.25 1.94
N SER A 59 -4.25 4.00 3.25
CA SER A 59 -3.18 4.60 4.07
C SER A 59 -1.79 4.18 3.62
N HIS A 60 -1.57 2.89 3.30
CA HIS A 60 -0.24 2.42 2.86
C HIS A 60 0.17 2.99 1.50
N ILE A 61 -0.79 3.28 0.61
CA ILE A 61 -0.50 3.97 -0.65
C ILE A 61 0.06 5.36 -0.35
N GLY A 62 -0.53 6.06 0.63
CA GLY A 62 -0.01 7.34 1.14
C GLY A 62 1.40 7.22 1.69
N TYR A 63 1.66 6.23 2.56
CA TYR A 63 2.98 6.03 3.16
C TYR A 63 4.07 5.74 2.11
N PHE A 64 3.76 5.06 1.01
CA PHE A 64 4.69 4.93 -0.11
C PHE A 64 4.98 6.27 -0.80
N VAL A 65 3.97 7.14 -0.96
CA VAL A 65 4.17 8.50 -1.50
C VAL A 65 5.01 9.35 -0.55
N ASP A 66 4.83 9.21 0.76
CA ASP A 66 5.64 9.89 1.76
C ASP A 66 7.10 9.43 1.71
N TYR A 67 7.35 8.12 1.58
CA TYR A 67 8.70 7.57 1.38
C TYR A 67 9.37 8.08 0.10
N VAL A 68 8.61 8.16 -1.00
CA VAL A 68 9.07 8.71 -2.29
C VAL A 68 9.43 10.18 -2.15
N THR A 69 8.56 10.98 -1.53
CA THR A 69 8.76 12.41 -1.32
C THR A 69 9.98 12.66 -0.43
N ALA A 70 10.07 11.96 0.70
CA ALA A 70 11.22 12.06 1.59
C ALA A 70 12.53 11.65 0.92
N THR A 71 12.50 10.66 0.01
CA THR A 71 13.66 10.29 -0.80
C THR A 71 14.07 11.40 -1.77
N ALA A 72 13.10 12.02 -2.47
CA ALA A 72 13.36 13.14 -3.38
C ALA A 72 13.94 14.38 -2.67
N GLU A 73 13.62 14.56 -1.38
CA GLU A 73 14.06 15.67 -0.54
C GLU A 73 15.36 15.38 0.25
N ASP A 74 15.99 14.21 0.06
CA ASP A 74 17.12 13.73 0.90
C ASP A 74 16.78 13.73 2.41
N ASN A 75 15.50 13.54 2.76
CA ASN A 75 14.98 13.61 4.11
C ASN A 75 14.96 12.22 4.78
N GLN A 76 16.04 11.89 5.50
CA GLN A 76 16.18 10.60 6.17
C GLN A 76 15.12 10.35 7.27
N GLU A 77 14.75 11.38 8.05
CA GLU A 77 13.74 11.26 9.10
C GLU A 77 12.36 10.96 8.51
N GLY A 78 12.01 11.62 7.40
CA GLY A 78 10.78 11.35 6.66
C GLY A 78 10.72 9.92 6.11
N LYS A 79 11.84 9.39 5.60
CA LYS A 79 11.92 7.99 5.15
C LYS A 79 11.68 7.01 6.30
N GLU A 80 12.31 7.25 7.44
CA GLU A 80 12.14 6.42 8.65
C GLU A 80 10.71 6.45 9.18
N GLN A 81 10.07 7.63 9.15
CA GLN A 81 8.67 7.76 9.54
C GLN A 81 7.75 6.96 8.61
N ALA A 82 7.88 7.13 7.29
CA ALA A 82 7.05 6.42 6.32
C ALA A 82 7.22 4.88 6.44
N LEU A 83 8.44 4.40 6.71
CA LEU A 83 8.68 2.98 6.98
C LEU A 83 8.01 2.51 8.27
N ALA A 84 8.02 3.31 9.34
CA ALA A 84 7.32 2.98 10.57
C ALA A 84 5.79 2.93 10.39
N GLU A 85 5.23 3.85 9.61
CA GLU A 85 3.80 3.86 9.27
C GLU A 85 3.41 2.63 8.43
N LEU A 86 4.28 2.19 7.52
CA LEU A 86 4.12 0.92 6.80
C LEU A 86 4.14 -0.29 7.75
N GLU A 87 4.98 -0.31 8.78
CA GLU A 87 4.96 -1.36 9.81
C GLU A 87 3.63 -1.41 10.56
N GLU A 88 3.10 -0.26 10.96
CA GLU A 88 1.80 -0.17 11.64
C GLU A 88 0.66 -0.65 10.73
N TYR A 89 0.65 -0.22 9.47
CA TYR A 89 -0.30 -0.68 8.45
C TYR A 89 -0.33 -2.21 8.34
N LYS A 90 0.84 -2.85 8.25
CA LYS A 90 0.92 -4.31 8.12
C LYS A 90 0.23 -5.02 9.28
N VAL A 91 0.38 -4.50 10.50
CA VAL A 91 -0.27 -5.04 11.69
C VAL A 91 -1.78 -4.81 11.67
N GLU A 92 -2.24 -3.60 11.32
CA GLU A 92 -3.66 -3.27 11.27
C GLU A 92 -4.42 -4.05 10.20
N GLN A 93 -3.87 -4.09 8.99
CA GLN A 93 -4.46 -4.81 7.86
C GLN A 93 -4.55 -6.32 8.13
N SER A 94 -3.54 -6.87 8.80
CA SER A 94 -3.52 -8.29 9.20
C SER A 94 -4.59 -8.60 10.24
N LYS A 95 -4.77 -7.72 11.24
CA LYS A 95 -5.83 -7.87 12.25
C LYS A 95 -7.23 -7.75 11.65
N PHE A 96 -7.39 -6.86 10.66
CA PHE A 96 -8.64 -6.74 9.92
C PHE A 96 -9.02 -8.08 9.28
N PHE A 97 -8.12 -8.69 8.51
CA PHE A 97 -8.40 -9.94 7.81
C PHE A 97 -8.64 -11.11 8.77
N ASP A 98 -7.88 -11.21 9.86
CA ASP A 98 -8.09 -12.21 10.90
C ASP A 98 -9.50 -12.09 11.50
N SER A 99 -9.91 -10.87 11.84
CA SER A 99 -11.22 -10.59 12.42
C SER A 99 -12.36 -10.82 11.42
N ALA A 100 -12.24 -10.28 10.21
CA ALA A 100 -13.25 -10.38 9.15
C ALA A 100 -13.48 -11.83 8.70
N THR A 101 -12.44 -12.66 8.75
CA THR A 101 -12.53 -14.07 8.36
C THR A 101 -12.83 -15.00 9.52
N GLY A 102 -12.99 -14.49 10.74
CA GLY A 102 -13.18 -15.29 11.95
C GLY A 102 -12.01 -16.23 12.23
N GLY A 103 -10.79 -15.82 11.91
CA GLY A 103 -9.55 -16.58 12.08
C GLY A 103 -9.22 -17.59 10.98
N LEU A 104 -10.00 -17.63 9.89
CA LEU A 104 -9.69 -18.50 8.74
C LEU A 104 -8.46 -18.02 7.97
N LEU A 105 -8.19 -16.71 8.00
CA LEU A 105 -6.97 -16.11 7.48
C LEU A 105 -6.20 -15.48 8.64
N PRO A 106 -5.28 -16.23 9.29
CA PRO A 106 -4.62 -15.77 10.50
C PRO A 106 -3.77 -14.52 10.27
N ALA A 107 -3.81 -13.57 11.21
CA ALA A 107 -3.06 -12.31 11.12
C ALA A 107 -1.57 -12.52 10.79
N ALA A 108 -0.92 -13.52 11.38
CA ALA A 108 0.49 -13.81 11.12
C ALA A 108 0.78 -14.19 9.65
N ALA A 109 -0.13 -14.93 9.02
CA ALA A 109 0.02 -15.33 7.62
C ALA A 109 -0.20 -14.14 6.66
N VAL A 110 -1.14 -13.24 7.02
CA VAL A 110 -1.35 -12.00 6.27
C VAL A 110 -0.15 -11.09 6.40
N GLN A 111 0.37 -10.94 7.62
CA GLN A 111 1.51 -10.07 7.92
C GLN A 111 2.75 -10.51 7.15
N GLU A 112 3.05 -11.81 7.08
CA GLU A 112 4.16 -12.33 6.26
C GLU A 112 4.03 -11.97 4.78
N GLY A 113 2.81 -12.05 4.24
CA GLY A 113 2.54 -11.64 2.86
C GLY A 113 2.70 -10.13 2.64
N LEU A 114 2.27 -9.32 3.60
CA LEU A 114 2.41 -7.86 3.54
C LEU A 114 3.87 -7.42 3.75
N ASP A 115 4.63 -8.09 4.62
CA ASP A 115 6.08 -7.88 4.79
C ASP A 115 6.78 -8.06 3.44
N MET A 116 6.54 -9.20 2.79
CA MET A 116 7.11 -9.48 1.47
C MET A 116 6.70 -8.44 0.43
N HIS A 117 5.44 -8.03 0.43
CA HIS A 117 4.93 -7.06 -0.54
C HIS A 117 5.58 -5.68 -0.36
N VAL A 118 5.61 -5.17 0.87
CA VAL A 118 6.19 -3.86 1.19
C VAL A 118 7.68 -3.86 0.87
N ASP A 119 8.40 -4.91 1.29
CA ASP A 119 9.84 -5.06 0.99
C ASP A 119 10.11 -5.07 -0.51
N GLN A 120 9.28 -5.77 -1.30
CA GLN A 120 9.43 -5.80 -2.75
C GLN A 120 9.27 -4.41 -3.38
N LEU A 121 8.30 -3.62 -2.93
CA LEU A 121 8.04 -2.28 -3.46
C LEU A 121 9.14 -1.30 -3.06
N ILE A 122 9.54 -1.27 -1.79
CA ILE A 122 10.64 -0.42 -1.32
C ILE A 122 11.94 -0.78 -2.04
N ASN A 123 12.29 -2.06 -2.12
CA ASN A 123 13.52 -2.48 -2.81
C ASN A 123 13.49 -2.14 -4.31
N ALA A 124 12.35 -2.29 -4.98
CA ALA A 124 12.21 -1.94 -6.39
C ALA A 124 12.38 -0.43 -6.63
N PHE A 125 11.87 0.40 -5.71
CA PHE A 125 12.04 1.85 -5.75
C PHE A 125 13.47 2.27 -5.40
N ASP A 126 14.04 1.78 -4.31
CA ASP A 126 15.42 2.08 -3.91
C ASP A 126 16.41 1.68 -5.02
N ALA A 127 16.19 0.55 -5.68
CA ALA A 127 17.00 0.14 -6.83
C ALA A 127 16.83 1.03 -8.07
N TYR A 128 15.69 1.71 -8.20
CA TYR A 128 15.43 2.65 -9.30
C TYR A 128 16.18 3.97 -9.13
N VAL A 129 16.27 4.46 -7.89
CA VAL A 129 16.88 5.77 -7.56
C VAL A 129 18.37 5.71 -7.19
N ALA A 130 18.95 4.50 -7.16
CA ALA A 130 20.35 4.23 -6.81
C ALA A 130 21.38 4.69 -7.85
#